data_AF-A0A915AVK7-F1
#
_entry.id   AF-A0A915AVK7-F1
#
_cell.length_a   1.000
_cell.length_b   1.000
_cell.length_c   1.000
_cell.angle_alpha   90.00
_cell.angle_beta   90.00
_cell.angle_gamma   90.00
#
_symmetry.space_group_name_H-M   'P 1'
#
loop_
_entity.id
_entity.type
_entity.pdbx_description
1 polymer ?
#
loop_
_entity_poly.entity_id
_entity_poly.type
_entity_poly.pdbx_seq_one_letter_code
_entity_poly.pdbx_strand_id
1 'polypeptide(L)' 'PKLEAAHNEHMKVYDPHGGKDNLRRLTGRHETSRADKFSWGVANRGCSVRIPRQVALEKK' A
#
# COMPACT_ATOMS: atom_id res chain seq x y z
N PRO A 1 -11.28 -4.94 -3.02
CA PRO A 1 -11.91 -5.62 -1.87
C PRO A 1 -11.04 -6.70 -1.20
N LYS A 2 -10.43 -7.64 -1.94
CA LYS A 2 -9.68 -8.77 -1.33
C LYS A 2 -8.39 -8.34 -0.60
N LEU A 3 -7.60 -7.44 -1.17
CA LEU A 3 -6.34 -6.96 -0.55
C LEU A 3 -6.58 -6.02 0.63
N GLU A 4 -7.62 -5.19 0.53
CA GLU A 4 -8.01 -4.24 1.58
C GLU A 4 -8.46 -4.97 2.85
N ALA A 5 -9.28 -6.02 2.70
CA ALA A 5 -9.76 -6.82 3.82
C ALA A 5 -8.63 -7.51 4.60
N ALA A 6 -7.54 -7.92 3.91
CA ALA A 6 -6.40 -8.60 4.50
C ALA A 6 -5.21 -7.66 4.82
N HIS A 7 -5.39 -6.34 4.77
CA HIS A 7 -4.29 -5.37 4.94
C HIS A 7 -3.47 -5.60 6.22
N ASN A 8 -4.14 -5.82 7.34
CA ASN A 8 -3.47 -6.05 8.63
C ASN A 8 -2.68 -7.35 8.67
N GLU A 9 -3.11 -8.38 7.94
CA GLU A 9 -2.41 -9.67 7.86
C GLU A 9 -1.18 -9.54 6.96
N HIS A 10 -1.33 -8.88 5.82
CA HIS A 10 -0.23 -8.59 4.91
C HIS A 10 0.87 -7.73 5.57
N MET A 11 0.47 -6.71 6.34
CA MET A 11 1.42 -5.86 7.05
C MET A 11 2.34 -6.64 8.00
N LYS A 12 1.85 -7.75 8.59
CA LYS A 12 2.65 -8.59 9.48
C LYS A 12 3.72 -9.41 8.76
N VAL A 13 3.54 -9.69 7.47
CA VAL A 13 4.46 -10.53 6.69
C VAL A 13 5.37 -9.74 5.75
N TYR A 14 5.15 -8.43 5.62
CA TYR A 14 5.96 -7.54 4.77
C TYR A 14 7.28 -7.10 5.42
N ASP A 15 7.54 -7.46 6.68
CA ASP A 15 8.88 -7.42 7.27
C ASP A 15 9.09 -8.60 8.25
N PRO A 16 10.36 -8.95 8.54
CA PRO A 16 10.69 -10.07 9.43
C PRO A 16 10.24 -9.88 10.89
N HIS A 17 9.86 -8.66 11.28
CA HIS A 17 9.54 -8.28 12.65
C HIS A 17 8.05 -8.05 12.86
N GLY A 18 7.20 -8.69 12.05
CA GLY A 18 5.76 -8.68 12.26
C GLY A 18 5.09 -7.36 11.91
N GLY A 19 5.67 -6.54 11.03
CA GLY A 19 5.13 -5.24 10.65
C GLY A 19 5.80 -4.05 11.35
N LYS A 20 6.56 -4.30 12.43
CA LYS A 20 7.09 -3.26 13.32
C LYS A 20 8.10 -2.35 12.62
N ASP A 21 8.89 -2.90 11.70
CA ASP A 21 9.86 -2.12 10.96
C ASP A 21 9.19 -1.23 9.92
N ASN A 22 8.17 -1.76 9.23
CA ASN A 22 7.43 -0.97 8.28
C ASN A 22 6.67 0.19 8.92
N LEU A 23 6.29 0.13 10.21
CA LEU A 23 5.68 1.28 10.90
C LEU A 23 6.57 2.53 10.91
N ARG A 24 7.90 2.36 10.96
CA ARG A 24 8.85 3.49 10.94
C ARG A 24 8.94 4.15 9.56
N ARG A 25 8.61 3.40 8.50
CA ARG A 25 8.69 3.85 7.10
C ARG A 25 7.34 4.34 6.57
N LEU A 26 6.27 3.58 6.77
CA LEU A 26 4.93 3.80 6.23
C LEU A 26 4.13 4.81 7.06
N THR A 27 4.55 6.07 6.96
CA THR A 27 4.01 7.18 7.76
C THR A 27 3.00 8.04 7.00
N GLY A 28 2.79 7.79 5.71
CA GLY A 28 2.01 8.69 4.85
C GLY A 28 2.82 9.88 4.30
N ARG A 29 4.09 10.02 4.70
CA ARG A 29 5.01 11.07 4.24
C ARG A 29 6.04 10.49 3.26
N HIS A 30 6.74 11.35 2.53
CA HIS A 30 7.83 10.94 1.62
C HIS A 30 7.40 9.87 0.61
N GLU A 31 6.26 10.06 -0.05
CA GLU A 31 5.73 9.13 -1.06
C GLU A 31 5.49 7.70 -0.52
N THR A 32 5.20 7.56 0.78
CA THR A 32 4.76 6.30 1.38
C THR A 32 3.31 6.38 1.80
N SER A 33 2.62 5.24 1.85
CA SER A 33 1.30 5.14 2.47
C SER A 33 1.40 5.03 3.98
N ARG A 34 0.27 5.18 4.68
CA ARG A 34 0.21 4.90 6.11
C ARG A 34 0.01 3.40 6.35
N ALA A 35 0.71 2.86 7.35
CA ALA A 35 0.59 1.44 7.71
C ALA A 35 -0.78 1.05 8.26
N ASP A 36 -1.53 1.98 8.86
CA ASP A 36 -2.81 1.75 9.52
C ASP A 36 -4.01 1.71 8.56
N LYS A 37 -3.86 2.25 7.35
CA LYS A 37 -4.95 2.41 6.40
C LYS A 37 -4.58 1.92 5.02
N PHE A 38 -5.35 0.97 4.51
CA PHE A 38 -5.26 0.58 3.10
C PHE A 38 -5.75 1.70 2.20
N SER A 39 -5.04 1.94 1.11
CA SER A 39 -5.39 2.92 0.09
C SER A 39 -4.88 2.49 -1.27
N TRP A 40 -5.57 2.87 -2.33
CA TRP A 40 -5.13 2.60 -3.70
C TRP A 40 -5.51 3.75 -4.62
N GLY A 41 -4.84 3.88 -5.76
CA GLY A 41 -5.17 4.90 -6.73
C GLY A 41 -4.37 4.82 -8.03
N VAL A 42 -4.93 5.43 -9.08
CA VAL A 42 -4.25 5.57 -10.38
C VAL A 42 -3.15 6.61 -10.27
N ALA A 43 -1.93 6.24 -10.64
CA ALA A 43 -0.74 7.09 -10.60
C ALA A 43 -0.37 7.65 -9.21
N ASN A 44 -1.04 7.22 -8.13
CA ASN A 44 -0.79 7.73 -6.79
C ASN A 44 0.39 7.00 -6.16
N ARG A 45 1.47 7.74 -5.84
CA ARG A 45 2.67 7.17 -5.21
C ARG A 45 2.54 7.01 -3.70
N GLY A 46 1.72 7.83 -3.05
CA GLY A 46 1.52 7.80 -1.59
C GLY A 46 0.44 6.82 -1.12
N CYS A 47 0.01 5.87 -1.96
CA CYS A 47 -1.01 4.89 -1.61
C CYS A 47 -0.42 3.49 -1.41
N SER A 48 -1.17 2.60 -0.77
CA SER A 48 -0.72 1.23 -0.47
C SER A 48 -0.56 0.40 -1.75
N VAL A 49 -1.46 0.58 -2.72
CA VAL A 49 -1.38 -0.07 -4.03
C VAL A 49 -1.56 0.95 -5.16
N ARG A 50 -0.52 1.10 -5.98
CA ARG A 50 -0.54 2.00 -7.13
C ARG A 50 -0.95 1.27 -8.40
N ILE A 51 -1.94 1.81 -9.11
CA ILE A 51 -2.25 1.41 -10.48
C ILE A 51 -1.45 2.31 -11.45
N PRO A 52 -0.54 1.78 -12.28
CA PRO A 52 0.17 2.59 -13.27
C PRO A 52 -0.79 3.27 -14.24
N ARG A 53 -0.45 4.48 -14.72
CA ARG A 53 -1.31 5.24 -15.66
C ARG A 53 -1.62 4.45 -16.91
N GLN A 54 -0.61 3.79 -17.50
CA GLN A 54 -0.79 2.99 -18.69
C GLN A 54 -1.81 1.86 -18.48
N VAL A 55 -1.70 1.12 -17.37
CA VAL A 55 -2.64 0.04 -17.03
C VAL A 55 -4.06 0.56 -16.83
N ALA A 56 -4.23 1.75 -16.25
CA ALA A 56 -5.57 2.34 -16.08
C ALA A 56 -6.18 2.86 -17.39
N LEU A 57 -5.34 3.26 -18.35
CA LEU A 57 -5.77 3.77 -19.66
C LEU A 57 -6.01 2.63 -20.66
N GLU A 58 -5.32 1.50 -20.48
CA GLU A 58 -5.51 0.29 -21.26
C GLU A 58 -6.86 -0.34 -20.91
N LYS A 59 -7.87 -0.04 -21.73
CA LYS A 59 -9.15 -0.73 -21.71
C LYS A 59 -9.00 -2.00 -22.56
N LYS A 60 -8.97 -3.16 -21.92
CA LYS A 60 -9.22 -4.43 -22.60
C LYS A 60 -10.67 -4.53 -23.02
#